data_AF-A0A7S4MVE4-F1
#
_entry.id   AF-A0A7S4MVE4-F1
#
_cell.length_a   1.000
_cell.length_b   1.000
_cell.length_c   1.000
_cell.angle_alpha   90.00
_cell.angle_beta   90.00
_cell.angle_gamma   90.00
#
_symmetry.space_group_name_H-M   'P 1'
#
loop_
_entity.id
_entity.type
_entity.pdbx_description
1 polymer ?
#
loop_
_entity_poly.entity_id
_entity_poly.type
_entity_poly.pdbx_seq_one_letter_code
_entity_poly.pdbx_strand_id
1 'polypeptide(L)'
;LPSPSPSPLFGYNSPMRVILSPLLAFLPVGPVAAAAASFVTTRPSTRSASAARTSLGAAPQRLEENVEGVLYVNDRCINCAACSNFAPETFARSSTDSSHVVYSQPDPSDASGNLARARAALAACPVAAIRVENTAGKNHKNKGDRLSEEDERLAKLLAINVKSNGLEVPFPRPLIDRGDGGGGGARTSAVHYLGHHNEKSFGATPYLVTGMDGRGASVSVMVDAPKCTPSSIRAVLSLTGPSGPDYLLLTHIDDTAGHLQWRETFPNLKRIFHGGDLGRYNWLNDESLEDAEVLLSGTTGEDAPEGQLFKMWTLDGEDVQDLRQRRRRGDDDGDSDSDGVGGD
;
A
#
# COMPACT_ATOMS: atom_id res chain seq x y z
N LEU A 1 1.47 -4.47 -59.36
CA LEU A 1 2.00 -5.67 -60.06
C LEU A 1 3.50 -5.74 -59.83
N PRO A 2 4.06 -6.86 -59.36
CA PRO A 2 3.51 -7.92 -58.49
C PRO A 2 4.38 -8.08 -57.20
N SER A 3 3.82 -8.46 -56.04
CA SER A 3 3.85 -9.83 -55.47
C SER A 3 5.00 -10.74 -55.91
N PRO A 4 5.58 -11.52 -54.97
CA PRO A 4 5.16 -12.92 -54.92
C PRO A 4 5.10 -13.54 -53.50
N SER A 5 3.99 -14.23 -53.23
CA SER A 5 3.98 -15.58 -52.65
C SER A 5 3.55 -16.54 -53.80
N PRO A 6 3.50 -17.90 -53.70
CA PRO A 6 3.67 -18.77 -52.52
C PRO A 6 4.43 -20.13 -52.72
N SER A 7 4.79 -20.78 -51.59
CA SER A 7 4.85 -22.26 -51.32
C SER A 7 5.84 -23.15 -52.12
N PRO A 8 6.12 -24.45 -51.76
CA PRO A 8 5.48 -25.35 -50.78
C PRO A 8 6.38 -26.30 -49.92
N LEU A 9 5.74 -26.85 -48.86
CA LEU A 9 5.74 -28.25 -48.36
C LEU A 9 7.05 -29.03 -48.08
N PHE A 10 7.25 -29.39 -46.81
CA PHE A 10 7.55 -30.73 -46.25
C PHE A 10 7.30 -30.60 -44.73
N GLY A 11 6.41 -31.30 -44.02
CA GLY A 11 5.79 -32.59 -44.24
C GLY A 11 6.56 -33.68 -43.49
N TYR A 12 6.42 -33.80 -42.17
CA TYR A 12 6.60 -35.09 -41.47
C TYR A 12 5.78 -35.18 -40.17
N ASN A 13 5.17 -36.35 -40.03
CA ASN A 13 4.18 -36.80 -39.05
C ASN A 13 4.76 -37.09 -37.66
N SER A 14 3.98 -36.76 -36.62
CA SER A 14 3.52 -37.54 -35.42
C SER A 14 4.47 -38.51 -34.66
N PRO A 15 4.20 -38.88 -33.38
CA PRO A 15 2.95 -38.73 -32.63
C PRO A 15 3.06 -38.25 -31.16
N MET A 16 1.88 -37.92 -30.62
CA MET A 16 1.51 -37.95 -29.21
C MET A 16 2.11 -39.12 -28.41
N ARG A 17 2.50 -38.84 -27.16
CA ARG A 17 2.45 -39.82 -26.07
C ARG A 17 1.73 -39.23 -24.87
N VAL A 18 0.46 -39.60 -24.77
CA VAL A 18 -0.30 -39.65 -23.52
C VAL A 18 0.32 -40.76 -22.67
N ILE A 19 0.73 -40.45 -21.43
CA ILE A 19 1.02 -41.46 -20.41
C ILE A 19 -0.07 -41.35 -19.36
N LEU A 20 -1.08 -42.20 -19.49
CA LEU A 20 -1.85 -42.69 -18.35
C LEU A 20 -1.14 -43.93 -17.81
N SER A 21 -0.94 -44.01 -16.50
CA SER A 21 -1.07 -45.29 -15.81
C SER A 21 -1.41 -45.10 -14.32
N PRO A 22 -2.20 -46.00 -13.72
CA PRO A 22 -2.88 -45.82 -12.45
C PRO A 22 -2.11 -46.49 -11.31
N LEU A 23 -2.39 -46.11 -10.05
CA LEU A 23 -2.64 -47.07 -8.96
C LEU A 23 -3.02 -46.34 -7.66
N LEU A 24 -4.25 -46.60 -7.24
CA LEU A 24 -4.76 -46.44 -5.88
C LEU A 24 -3.98 -47.34 -4.92
N ALA A 25 -3.52 -46.78 -3.81
CA ALA A 25 -3.30 -47.54 -2.58
C ALA A 25 -3.78 -46.69 -1.40
N PHE A 26 -4.96 -47.02 -0.91
CA PHE A 26 -5.47 -46.62 0.40
C PHE A 26 -4.52 -47.14 1.49
N LEU A 27 -4.12 -46.28 2.41
CA LEU A 27 -3.59 -46.68 3.71
C LEU A 27 -4.35 -45.94 4.83
N PRO A 28 -4.62 -46.61 5.96
CA PRO A 28 -5.58 -46.17 6.95
C PRO A 28 -5.02 -45.08 7.88
N VAL A 29 -5.91 -44.19 8.30
CA VAL A 29 -5.72 -43.22 9.37
C VAL A 29 -5.68 -43.97 10.71
N GLY A 30 -4.57 -43.84 11.43
CA GLY A 30 -4.38 -44.30 12.81
C GLY A 30 -3.63 -43.24 13.63
N PRO A 31 -3.81 -43.20 14.96
CA PRO A 31 -3.69 -41.97 15.74
C PRO A 31 -2.25 -41.52 16.00
N VAL A 32 -2.09 -40.20 16.06
CA VAL A 32 -0.86 -39.48 16.38
C VAL A 32 -0.48 -39.75 17.84
N ALA A 33 0.56 -40.55 18.05
CA ALA A 33 1.25 -40.66 19.33
C ALA A 33 2.46 -39.71 19.35
N ALA A 34 2.49 -38.82 20.34
CA ALA A 34 3.58 -37.88 20.56
C ALA A 34 4.87 -38.64 20.98
N ALA A 35 5.88 -38.62 20.11
CA ALA A 35 7.22 -39.10 20.42
C ALA A 35 8.12 -37.90 20.73
N ALA A 36 8.51 -37.77 22.00
CA ALA A 36 9.55 -36.85 22.44
C ALA A 36 10.91 -37.32 21.92
N ALA A 37 11.48 -36.59 20.96
CA ALA A 37 12.83 -36.81 20.48
C ALA A 37 13.83 -36.01 21.33
N SER A 38 14.63 -36.71 22.13
CA SER A 38 15.80 -36.16 22.80
C SER A 38 16.85 -35.75 21.77
N PHE A 39 17.05 -34.45 21.58
CA PHE A 39 18.14 -33.91 20.77
C PHE A 39 19.46 -33.97 21.54
N VAL A 40 20.36 -34.85 21.10
CA VAL A 40 21.78 -34.82 21.46
C VAL A 40 22.42 -33.61 20.78
N THR A 41 22.77 -32.59 21.55
CA THR A 41 23.46 -31.39 21.05
C THR A 41 24.96 -31.68 20.92
N THR A 42 25.45 -31.97 19.71
CA THR A 42 26.89 -31.89 19.42
C THR A 42 27.22 -30.44 19.07
N ARG A 43 28.05 -29.79 19.91
CA ARG A 43 28.57 -28.43 19.69
C ARG A 43 29.47 -28.41 18.45
N PRO A 44 29.24 -27.57 17.43
CA PRO A 44 30.20 -27.38 16.37
C PRO A 44 31.40 -26.59 16.88
N SER A 45 32.58 -27.07 16.50
CA SER A 45 33.89 -26.46 16.75
C SER A 45 33.95 -25.03 16.19
N THR A 46 34.45 -24.10 17.00
CA THR A 46 34.63 -22.68 16.69
C THR A 46 35.74 -22.47 15.67
N ARG A 47 35.39 -22.44 14.38
CA ARG A 47 36.22 -21.78 13.37
C ARG A 47 35.98 -20.28 13.45
N SER A 48 37.03 -19.55 13.83
CA SER A 48 37.09 -18.09 13.86
C SER A 48 36.62 -17.50 12.53
N ALA A 49 35.40 -16.96 12.52
CA ALA A 49 34.92 -16.11 11.44
C ALA A 49 35.60 -14.75 11.62
N SER A 50 36.55 -14.45 10.74
CA SER A 50 37.11 -13.11 10.58
C SER A 50 35.95 -12.14 10.37
N ALA A 51 35.71 -11.28 11.36
CA ALA A 51 34.71 -10.24 11.29
C ALA A 51 35.11 -9.27 10.16
N ALA A 52 34.48 -9.43 9.00
CA ALA A 52 34.48 -8.40 7.97
C ALA A 52 33.94 -7.13 8.63
N ARG A 53 34.81 -6.14 8.84
CA ARG A 53 34.43 -4.82 9.32
C ARG A 53 33.51 -4.21 8.27
N THR A 54 32.21 -4.31 8.49
CA THR A 54 31.23 -3.52 7.77
C THR A 54 31.59 -2.06 8.05
N SER A 55 31.98 -1.30 7.03
CA SER A 55 32.13 0.14 7.16
C SER A 55 30.79 0.69 7.63
N LEU A 56 30.71 1.17 8.87
CA LEU A 56 29.56 1.95 9.33
C LEU A 56 29.45 3.14 8.36
N GLY A 57 28.39 3.18 7.57
CA GLY A 57 28.12 4.30 6.68
C GLY A 57 28.05 5.60 7.46
N ALA A 58 28.37 6.72 6.81
CA ALA A 58 28.28 8.03 7.42
C ALA A 58 26.88 8.25 8.04
N ALA A 59 26.85 8.91 9.20
CA ALA A 59 25.62 9.30 9.85
C ALA A 59 24.81 10.22 8.91
N PRO A 60 23.47 10.11 8.85
CA PRO A 60 22.65 11.00 8.04
C PRO A 60 22.90 12.47 8.37
N GLN A 61 23.07 13.31 7.35
CA GLN A 61 23.33 14.75 7.52
C GLN A 61 22.09 15.59 7.19
N ARG A 62 21.85 16.64 7.97
CA ARG A 62 20.79 17.63 7.68
C ARG A 62 21.08 18.30 6.32
N LEU A 63 20.06 18.46 5.47
CA LEU A 63 20.19 19.21 4.21
C LEU A 63 20.29 20.72 4.48
N GLU A 64 21.10 21.44 3.70
CA GLU A 64 21.39 22.86 3.90
C GLU A 64 20.16 23.78 3.69
N GLU A 65 19.26 23.40 2.77
CA GLU A 65 18.03 24.16 2.47
C GLU A 65 16.92 24.02 3.54
N ASN A 66 17.09 23.19 4.58
CA ASN A 66 16.14 23.20 5.68
C ASN A 66 16.20 24.55 6.40
N VAL A 67 15.05 25.14 6.70
CA VAL A 67 15.01 26.28 7.63
C VAL A 67 15.48 25.86 9.02
N GLU A 68 16.00 26.82 9.77
CA GLU A 68 16.42 26.61 11.16
C GLU A 68 15.25 26.07 12.01
N GLY A 69 15.56 25.21 12.98
CA GLY A 69 14.57 24.61 13.89
C GLY A 69 14.76 23.11 14.10
N VAL A 70 13.92 22.53 14.96
CA VAL A 70 14.05 21.14 15.43
C VAL A 70 13.63 20.09 14.41
N LEU A 71 12.69 20.38 13.51
CA LEU A 71 12.25 19.46 12.47
C LEU A 71 13.12 19.68 11.22
N TYR A 72 13.66 18.61 10.65
CA TYR A 72 14.47 18.69 9.45
C TYR A 72 14.40 17.42 8.59
N VAL A 73 14.82 17.53 7.34
CA VAL A 73 15.07 16.41 6.43
C VAL A 73 16.57 16.20 6.24
N ASN A 74 17.01 14.95 6.27
CA ASN A 74 18.41 14.57 6.04
C ASN A 74 18.66 14.04 4.60
N ASP A 75 19.93 13.84 4.29
CA ASP A 75 20.49 13.32 3.02
C ASP A 75 20.05 11.91 2.61
N ARG A 76 19.24 11.22 3.43
CA ARG A 76 18.61 9.94 3.06
C ARG A 76 17.27 10.11 2.37
N CYS A 77 16.82 11.35 2.14
CA CYS A 77 15.59 11.63 1.43
C CYS A 77 15.65 11.03 0.02
N ILE A 78 14.60 10.29 -0.34
CA ILE A 78 14.47 9.70 -1.68
C ILE A 78 13.57 10.52 -2.60
N ASN A 79 13.00 11.63 -2.13
CA ASN A 79 12.07 12.50 -2.89
C ASN A 79 10.66 11.93 -3.15
N CYS A 80 10.19 10.97 -2.34
CA CYS A 80 8.90 10.29 -2.54
C CYS A 80 7.63 11.15 -2.35
N ALA A 81 7.77 12.44 -2.06
CA ALA A 81 6.67 13.39 -1.84
C ALA A 81 5.67 13.08 -0.70
N ALA A 82 5.82 11.96 0.03
CA ALA A 82 4.98 11.63 1.18
C ALA A 82 4.83 12.80 2.16
N CYS A 83 5.93 13.50 2.44
CA CYS A 83 5.95 14.60 3.40
C CYS A 83 5.14 15.83 2.97
N SER A 84 5.25 16.25 1.70
CA SER A 84 4.49 17.38 1.16
C SER A 84 3.03 17.01 0.90
N ASN A 85 2.73 15.74 0.62
CA ASN A 85 1.33 15.26 0.53
C ASN A 85 0.61 15.37 1.87
N PHE A 86 1.30 15.07 2.98
CA PHE A 86 0.71 15.20 4.32
C PHE A 86 0.74 16.64 4.85
N ALA A 87 1.86 17.34 4.74
CA ALA A 87 2.09 18.65 5.37
C ALA A 87 2.74 19.64 4.38
N PRO A 88 1.98 20.11 3.38
CA PRO A 88 2.50 21.03 2.35
C PRO A 88 2.87 22.41 2.91
N GLU A 89 2.40 22.76 4.11
CA GLU A 89 2.76 23.99 4.83
C GLU A 89 4.12 23.90 5.54
N THR A 90 4.68 22.70 5.66
CA THR A 90 5.95 22.44 6.36
C THR A 90 7.04 21.94 5.42
N PHE A 91 6.69 21.09 4.46
CA PHE A 91 7.63 20.47 3.54
C PHE A 91 7.41 20.92 2.10
N ALA A 92 8.51 21.18 1.41
CA ALA A 92 8.53 21.50 -0.02
C ALA A 92 9.67 20.74 -0.69
N ARG A 93 9.56 20.59 -2.01
CA ARG A 93 10.68 20.09 -2.82
C ARG A 93 11.81 21.11 -2.80
N SER A 94 13.03 20.64 -2.64
CA SER A 94 14.24 21.45 -2.76
C SER A 94 14.32 22.10 -4.15
N SER A 95 14.90 23.31 -4.19
CA SER A 95 15.07 24.06 -5.43
C SER A 95 16.29 23.61 -6.23
N THR A 96 17.28 22.99 -5.58
CA THR A 96 18.56 22.60 -6.19
C THR A 96 18.80 21.09 -6.25
N ASP A 97 18.18 20.33 -5.35
CA ASP A 97 18.38 18.90 -5.20
C ASP A 97 17.11 18.09 -5.48
N SER A 98 17.29 16.79 -5.74
CA SER A 98 16.20 15.82 -5.80
C SER A 98 15.83 15.35 -4.38
N SER A 99 15.43 16.29 -3.52
CA SER A 99 15.03 16.04 -2.12
C SER A 99 13.82 16.90 -1.74
N HIS A 100 13.21 16.58 -0.61
CA HIS A 100 12.32 17.49 0.12
C HIS A 100 13.05 18.07 1.32
N VAL A 101 12.64 19.27 1.73
CA VAL A 101 13.20 20.00 2.87
C VAL A 101 12.08 20.56 3.74
N VAL A 102 12.39 20.85 5.00
CA VAL A 102 11.52 21.68 5.82
C VAL A 102 11.73 23.13 5.40
N TYR A 103 10.71 23.74 4.81
CA TYR A 103 10.77 25.16 4.42
C TYR A 103 10.08 26.08 5.44
N SER A 104 9.27 25.52 6.34
CA SER A 104 8.66 26.23 7.46
C SER A 104 8.46 25.28 8.64
N GLN A 105 8.90 25.67 9.84
CA GLN A 105 8.64 24.91 11.05
C GLN A 105 7.13 24.96 11.38
N PRO A 106 6.51 23.85 11.82
CA PRO A 106 5.12 23.88 12.28
C PRO A 106 5.03 24.62 13.61
N ASP A 107 4.00 25.45 13.77
CA ASP A 107 3.75 26.19 15.01
C ASP A 107 3.04 25.29 16.05
N PRO A 108 3.62 25.08 17.25
CA PRO A 108 3.00 24.34 18.36
C PRO A 108 1.64 24.86 18.85
N SER A 109 1.29 26.10 18.52
CA SER A 109 0.05 26.77 18.91
C SER A 109 -1.00 26.79 17.79
N ASP A 110 -0.63 26.32 16.59
CA ASP A 110 -1.51 26.35 15.44
C ASP A 110 -2.70 25.38 15.57
N ALA A 111 -3.90 25.94 15.44
CA ALA A 111 -5.16 25.21 15.48
C ALA A 111 -5.55 24.58 14.12
N SER A 112 -4.85 24.91 13.02
CA SER A 112 -5.15 24.40 11.67
C SER A 112 -4.92 22.88 11.51
N GLY A 113 -4.23 22.28 12.48
CA GLY A 113 -3.82 20.88 12.45
C GLY A 113 -2.53 20.63 11.66
N ASN A 114 -1.77 21.66 11.28
CA ASN A 114 -0.49 21.51 10.57
C ASN A 114 0.51 20.67 11.37
N LEU A 115 0.60 20.87 12.68
CA LEU A 115 1.44 20.07 13.55
C LEU A 115 1.11 18.57 13.48
N ALA A 116 -0.18 18.21 13.45
CA ALA A 116 -0.63 16.83 13.31
C ALA A 116 -0.29 16.26 11.93
N ARG A 117 -0.41 17.08 10.87
CA ARG A 117 0.02 16.74 9.51
C ARG A 117 1.53 16.51 9.43
N ALA A 118 2.35 17.38 10.02
CA ALA A 118 3.80 17.24 10.06
C ALA A 118 4.25 16.00 10.84
N ARG A 119 3.56 15.69 11.94
CA ARG A 119 3.75 14.44 12.69
C ARG A 119 3.38 13.20 11.86
N ALA A 120 2.30 13.26 11.07
CA ALA A 120 1.94 12.20 10.13
C ALA A 120 3.00 12.02 9.03
N ALA A 121 3.51 13.11 8.46
CA ALA A 121 4.60 13.09 7.48
C ALA A 121 5.85 12.37 8.03
N LEU A 122 6.26 12.69 9.27
CA LEU A 122 7.38 12.04 9.95
C LEU A 122 7.16 10.52 10.06
N ALA A 123 5.98 10.09 10.49
CA ALA A 123 5.64 8.67 10.61
C ALA A 123 5.49 7.95 9.25
N ALA A 124 5.13 8.67 8.19
CA ALA A 124 4.94 8.10 6.85
C ALA A 124 6.25 7.94 6.07
N CYS A 125 7.31 8.67 6.43
CA CYS A 125 8.57 8.67 5.68
C CYS A 125 9.19 7.25 5.59
N PRO A 126 9.29 6.65 4.39
CA PRO A 126 9.66 5.23 4.23
C PRO A 126 11.11 4.95 4.59
N VAL A 127 11.97 5.95 4.39
CA VAL A 127 13.43 5.88 4.60
C VAL A 127 13.86 6.58 5.88
N ALA A 128 12.89 7.06 6.67
CA ALA A 128 13.15 7.82 7.87
C ALA A 128 14.11 8.99 7.58
N ALA A 129 13.88 9.80 6.54
CA ALA A 129 14.68 10.99 6.27
C ALA A 129 14.27 12.19 7.14
N ILE A 130 13.03 12.22 7.61
CA ILE A 130 12.51 13.27 8.49
C ILE A 130 12.95 12.98 9.92
N ARG A 131 13.49 14.01 10.59
CA ARG A 131 14.07 13.91 11.92
C ARG A 131 13.65 15.09 12.78
N VAL A 132 13.62 14.83 14.07
CA VAL A 132 13.43 15.84 15.12
C VAL A 132 14.71 15.83 15.95
N GLU A 133 15.27 17.00 16.18
CA GLU A 133 16.44 17.15 17.06
C GLU A 133 16.15 16.51 18.41
N ASN A 134 17.05 15.62 18.84
CA ASN A 134 16.86 14.88 20.08
C ASN A 134 17.59 15.59 21.22
N THR A 135 16.86 15.90 22.30
CA THR A 135 17.43 16.45 23.53
C THR A 135 18.49 15.51 24.15
N ALA A 136 18.39 14.20 23.86
CA ALA A 136 19.23 13.13 24.44
C ALA A 136 20.57 12.86 23.72
N GLY A 137 20.88 13.57 22.63
CA GLY A 137 22.15 13.41 21.89
C GLY A 137 23.39 14.03 22.55
N LYS A 138 23.25 14.61 23.74
CA LYS A 138 24.34 15.28 24.47
C LYS A 138 25.27 14.26 25.12
N ASN A 139 26.14 13.63 24.33
CA ASN A 139 27.41 13.17 24.88
C ASN A 139 28.11 14.39 25.48
N HIS A 140 28.51 14.31 26.74
CA HIS A 140 29.14 15.34 27.59
C HIS A 140 30.34 16.12 26.98
N LYS A 141 30.71 15.88 25.72
CA LYS A 141 31.85 16.48 25.03
C LYS A 141 31.50 17.61 24.04
N ASN A 142 30.26 17.72 23.56
CA ASN A 142 29.85 18.84 22.70
C ASN A 142 28.86 19.73 23.44
N LYS A 143 29.36 20.88 23.88
CA LYS A 143 28.64 21.97 24.56
C LYS A 143 27.82 22.77 23.53
N GLY A 144 27.00 22.08 22.73
CA GLY A 144 26.04 22.72 21.84
C GLY A 144 24.95 23.39 22.68
N ASP A 145 24.52 24.57 22.24
CA ASP A 145 23.51 25.37 22.92
C ASP A 145 22.25 24.53 23.21
N ARG A 146 21.67 24.78 24.38
CA ARG A 146 20.44 24.11 24.80
C ARG A 146 19.30 24.60 23.90
N LEU A 147 18.47 23.67 23.43
CA LEU A 147 17.25 24.01 22.69
C LEU A 147 16.44 25.03 23.50
N SER A 148 15.80 25.97 22.81
CA SER A 148 14.86 26.88 23.44
C SER A 148 13.70 26.11 24.07
N GLU A 149 12.99 26.70 25.04
CA GLU A 149 11.82 26.06 25.63
C GLU A 149 10.72 25.77 24.58
N GLU A 150 10.62 26.63 23.57
CA GLU A 150 9.71 26.47 22.44
C GLU A 150 10.10 25.29 21.55
N ASP A 151 11.40 25.14 21.25
CA ASP A 151 11.95 24.02 20.48
C ASP A 151 11.81 22.69 21.23
N GLU A 152 12.06 22.68 22.54
CA GLU A 152 11.86 21.49 23.38
C GLU A 152 10.38 21.08 23.39
N ARG A 153 9.45 22.06 23.45
CA ARG A 153 8.01 21.81 23.36
C ARG A 153 7.63 21.26 21.99
N LEU A 154 8.11 21.85 20.90
CA LEU A 154 7.81 21.40 19.54
C LEU A 154 8.35 19.98 19.30
N ALA A 155 9.59 19.71 19.69
CA ALA A 155 10.21 18.39 19.54
C ALA A 155 9.41 17.29 20.26
N LYS A 156 8.91 17.58 21.47
CA LYS A 156 8.07 16.65 22.23
C LYS A 156 6.73 16.35 21.54
N LEU A 157 6.11 17.36 20.94
CA LEU A 157 4.85 17.22 20.22
C LEU A 157 5.01 16.43 18.90
N LEU A 158 6.17 16.54 18.24
CA LEU A 158 6.49 15.82 17.01
C LEU A 158 6.92 14.35 17.24
N ALA A 159 7.29 13.96 18.46
CA ALA A 159 7.77 12.60 18.73
C ALA A 159 6.71 11.53 18.39
N ILE A 160 7.07 10.47 17.65
CA ILE A 160 6.10 9.42 17.27
C ILE A 160 5.88 8.37 18.36
N ASN A 161 6.84 8.21 19.27
CA ASN A 161 6.75 7.17 20.28
C ASN A 161 5.66 7.51 21.31
N VAL A 162 4.52 6.84 21.22
CA VAL A 162 3.37 7.01 22.13
C VAL A 162 3.76 6.88 23.60
N LYS A 163 4.68 5.96 23.93
CA LYS A 163 5.17 5.80 25.32
C LYS A 163 5.95 7.01 25.83
N SER A 164 6.46 7.84 24.93
CA SER A 164 7.28 9.02 25.25
C SER A 164 6.47 10.31 25.43
N ASN A 165 5.28 10.42 24.84
CA ASN A 165 4.49 11.66 24.89
C ASN A 165 2.99 11.50 25.11
N GLY A 166 2.45 10.28 25.15
CA GLY A 166 1.02 10.02 25.33
C GLY A 166 0.13 10.45 24.17
N LEU A 167 0.72 10.91 23.06
CA LEU A 167 -0.01 11.34 21.88
C LEU A 167 -0.35 10.15 20.99
N GLU A 168 -1.51 10.20 20.35
CA GLU A 168 -2.00 9.13 19.47
C GLU A 168 -1.03 8.86 18.31
N VAL A 169 -1.10 7.63 17.80
CA VAL A 169 -0.39 7.27 16.57
C VAL A 169 -1.00 8.05 15.39
N PRO A 170 -0.19 8.54 14.43
CA PRO A 170 -0.75 9.35 13.35
C PRO A 170 -1.67 8.62 12.36
N PHE A 171 -1.69 7.29 12.37
CA PHE A 171 -2.43 6.47 11.40
C PHE A 171 -3.27 5.38 12.09
N PRO A 172 -4.44 5.03 11.54
CA PRO A 172 -5.02 5.56 10.31
C PRO A 172 -5.59 6.98 10.52
N ARG A 173 -5.43 7.86 9.54
CA ARG A 173 -5.88 9.26 9.62
C ARG A 173 -7.11 9.47 8.74
N PRO A 174 -8.25 9.96 9.27
CA PRO A 174 -9.42 10.22 8.45
C PRO A 174 -9.16 11.34 7.44
N LEU A 175 -9.57 11.12 6.19
CA LEU A 175 -9.61 12.10 5.11
C LEU A 175 -11.07 12.50 4.80
N ILE A 176 -11.96 11.51 4.75
CA ILE A 176 -13.41 11.70 4.61
C ILE A 176 -14.08 10.82 5.66
N ASP A 177 -14.88 11.42 6.54
CA ASP A 177 -15.61 10.68 7.56
C ASP A 177 -16.99 10.23 7.07
N ARG A 178 -17.51 9.16 7.68
CA ARG A 178 -18.91 8.73 7.53
C ARG A 178 -19.80 9.81 8.13
N GLY A 179 -20.34 10.68 7.27
CA GLY A 179 -21.22 11.77 7.72
C GLY A 179 -22.36 11.24 8.58
N ASP A 180 -22.50 11.82 9.77
CA ASP A 180 -23.55 11.56 10.75
C ASP A 180 -24.89 12.18 10.32
N GLY A 181 -25.43 11.76 9.17
CA GLY A 181 -26.88 11.85 8.90
C GLY A 181 -27.56 13.23 8.99
N GLY A 182 -26.81 14.34 8.99
CA GLY A 182 -27.35 15.70 9.03
C GLY A 182 -27.88 16.18 7.69
N GLY A 183 -28.92 15.53 7.17
CA GLY A 183 -29.69 16.00 6.00
C GLY A 183 -29.56 15.11 4.76
N GLY A 184 -30.52 14.18 4.60
CA GLY A 184 -30.96 13.72 3.27
C GLY A 184 -30.22 12.55 2.59
N GLY A 185 -29.23 11.93 3.23
CA GLY A 185 -28.61 10.68 2.76
C GLY A 185 -27.35 10.33 3.54
N ALA A 186 -27.39 9.26 4.33
CA ALA A 186 -26.23 8.80 5.10
C ALA A 186 -25.09 8.44 4.14
N ARG A 187 -23.96 9.15 4.21
CA ARG A 187 -22.73 8.72 3.54
C ARG A 187 -22.24 7.45 4.22
N THR A 188 -22.40 6.30 3.55
CA THR A 188 -22.01 4.98 4.08
C THR A 188 -20.51 4.70 3.95
N SER A 189 -19.74 5.63 3.37
CA SER A 189 -18.32 5.45 3.06
C SER A 189 -17.41 6.40 3.84
N ALA A 190 -16.23 5.93 4.20
CA ALA A 190 -15.14 6.71 4.77
C ALA A 190 -13.82 6.43 4.05
N VAL A 191 -12.90 7.41 4.09
CA VAL A 191 -11.56 7.31 3.50
C VAL A 191 -10.54 7.68 4.55
N HIS A 192 -9.52 6.83 4.71
CA HIS A 192 -8.44 7.03 5.67
C HIS A 192 -7.08 6.89 5.01
N TYR A 193 -6.14 7.77 5.33
CA TYR A 193 -4.73 7.52 5.04
C TYR A 193 -4.19 6.45 5.98
N LEU A 194 -3.44 5.49 5.42
CA LEU A 194 -2.77 4.45 6.20
C LEU A 194 -1.33 4.83 6.54
N GLY A 195 -0.73 5.79 5.83
CA GLY A 195 0.66 6.18 6.05
C GLY A 195 1.63 5.09 5.64
N HIS A 196 2.63 4.81 6.47
CA HIS A 196 3.54 3.66 6.33
C HIS A 196 4.02 3.41 4.89
N HIS A 197 4.53 4.43 4.20
CA HIS A 197 4.89 4.29 2.80
C HIS A 197 6.02 3.27 2.63
N ASN A 198 6.14 2.73 1.42
CA ASN A 198 7.16 1.76 1.07
C ASN A 198 8.24 2.43 0.22
N GLU A 199 9.50 2.30 0.60
CA GLU A 199 10.62 2.88 -0.15
C GLU A 199 10.75 2.32 -1.58
N LYS A 200 10.08 1.20 -1.86
CA LYS A 200 10.03 0.54 -3.18
C LYS A 200 8.78 0.88 -4.00
N SER A 201 7.81 1.60 -3.44
CA SER A 201 6.62 2.11 -4.15
C SER A 201 6.69 3.63 -4.17
N PHE A 202 7.37 4.19 -5.17
CA PHE A 202 7.74 5.59 -5.16
C PHE A 202 6.58 6.48 -5.59
N GLY A 203 5.91 7.12 -4.63
CA GLY A 203 4.80 8.04 -4.91
C GLY A 203 3.44 7.50 -4.47
N ALA A 204 3.32 6.18 -4.27
CA ALA A 204 2.20 5.56 -3.57
C ALA A 204 1.88 6.31 -2.28
N THR A 205 0.62 6.71 -2.15
CA THR A 205 0.07 7.26 -0.91
C THR A 205 -1.04 6.33 -0.43
N PRO A 206 -0.74 5.34 0.43
CA PRO A 206 -1.71 4.30 0.77
C PRO A 206 -2.92 4.83 1.52
N TYR A 207 -4.12 4.45 1.07
CA TYR A 207 -5.39 4.75 1.73
C TYR A 207 -6.29 3.53 1.85
N LEU A 208 -7.24 3.59 2.79
CA LEU A 208 -8.30 2.61 2.97
C LEU A 208 -9.64 3.30 2.79
N VAL A 209 -10.42 2.78 1.86
CA VAL A 209 -11.82 3.14 1.65
C VAL A 209 -12.69 2.08 2.32
N THR A 210 -13.60 2.48 3.18
CA THR A 210 -14.65 1.61 3.72
C THR A 210 -16.00 2.09 3.23
N GLY A 211 -16.96 1.19 3.03
CA GLY A 211 -18.25 1.48 2.41
C GLY A 211 -19.26 0.36 2.59
N MET A 212 -20.35 0.44 1.82
CA MET A 212 -21.33 -0.64 1.65
C MET A 212 -21.48 -0.94 0.15
N ASP A 213 -21.67 -2.20 -0.22
CA ASP A 213 -22.01 -2.61 -1.58
C ASP A 213 -23.49 -2.34 -1.92
N GLY A 214 -23.89 -2.63 -3.16
CA GLY A 214 -25.28 -2.45 -3.61
C GLY A 214 -26.31 -3.33 -2.90
N ARG A 215 -25.87 -4.33 -2.12
CA ARG A 215 -26.70 -5.22 -1.30
C ARG A 215 -26.66 -4.85 0.19
N GLY A 216 -25.95 -3.77 0.55
CA GLY A 216 -25.81 -3.30 1.93
C GLY A 216 -24.75 -4.04 2.76
N ALA A 217 -23.92 -4.89 2.16
CA ALA A 217 -22.81 -5.53 2.83
C ALA A 217 -21.63 -4.56 2.96
N SER A 218 -20.94 -4.57 4.11
CA SER A 218 -19.72 -3.75 4.29
C SER A 218 -18.63 -4.18 3.32
N VAL A 219 -17.93 -3.21 2.74
CA VAL A 219 -16.77 -3.44 1.87
C VAL A 219 -15.63 -2.52 2.27
N SER A 220 -14.40 -3.04 2.19
CA SER A 220 -13.16 -2.32 2.43
C SER A 220 -12.16 -2.53 1.29
N VAL A 221 -11.64 -1.43 0.75
CA VAL A 221 -10.68 -1.40 -0.34
C VAL A 221 -9.45 -0.63 0.11
N MET A 222 -8.33 -1.32 0.26
CA MET A 222 -7.02 -0.71 0.42
C MET A 222 -6.50 -0.34 -0.96
N VAL A 223 -6.00 0.89 -1.12
CA VAL A 223 -5.41 1.35 -2.38
C VAL A 223 -3.95 1.67 -2.17
N ASP A 224 -3.14 1.04 -3.01
CA ASP A 224 -1.70 0.85 -2.89
C ASP A 224 -1.28 0.22 -1.55
N ALA A 225 -0.18 -0.54 -1.57
CA ALA A 225 0.26 -1.27 -0.39
C ALA A 225 1.13 -0.37 0.51
N PRO A 226 0.72 -0.09 1.78
CA PRO A 226 1.68 0.39 2.75
C PRO A 226 2.72 -0.71 3.03
N LYS A 227 3.89 -0.34 3.55
CA LYS A 227 4.87 -1.31 4.01
C LYS A 227 4.22 -2.25 5.03
N CYS A 228 4.25 -3.55 4.78
CA CYS A 228 3.61 -4.55 5.63
C CYS A 228 4.38 -4.69 6.94
N THR A 229 3.92 -4.00 7.99
CA THR A 229 4.54 -3.96 9.32
C THR A 229 3.48 -4.18 10.39
N PRO A 230 3.85 -4.55 11.63
CA PRO A 230 2.89 -4.67 12.72
C PRO A 230 2.09 -3.39 12.99
N SER A 231 2.65 -2.21 12.68
CA SER A 231 1.95 -0.94 12.87
C SER A 231 0.90 -0.68 11.78
N SER A 232 1.25 -0.91 10.51
CA SER A 232 0.31 -0.75 9.40
C SER A 232 -0.81 -1.79 9.47
N ILE A 233 -0.50 -3.04 9.85
CA ILE A 233 -1.50 -4.09 10.07
C ILE A 233 -2.49 -3.66 11.15
N ARG A 234 -2.01 -3.16 12.30
CA ARG A 234 -2.90 -2.65 13.36
C ARG A 234 -3.77 -1.50 12.89
N ALA A 235 -3.22 -0.57 12.09
CA ALA A 235 -3.98 0.54 11.54
C ALA A 235 -5.13 0.04 10.65
N VAL A 236 -4.86 -0.89 9.74
CA VAL A 236 -5.89 -1.49 8.87
C VAL A 236 -6.94 -2.25 9.69
N LEU A 237 -6.51 -3.14 10.59
CA LEU A 237 -7.41 -3.93 11.43
C LEU A 237 -8.34 -3.07 12.31
N SER A 238 -7.89 -1.88 12.72
CA SER A 238 -8.72 -0.96 13.50
C SER A 238 -9.95 -0.45 12.72
N LEU A 239 -9.92 -0.52 11.39
CA LEU A 239 -11.00 -0.08 10.50
C LEU A 239 -11.76 -1.25 9.85
N THR A 240 -11.09 -2.37 9.60
CA THR A 240 -11.67 -3.52 8.88
C THR A 240 -12.08 -4.68 9.79
N GLY A 241 -11.69 -4.64 11.07
CA GLY A 241 -11.81 -5.79 11.96
C GLY A 241 -10.81 -6.91 11.62
N PRO A 242 -10.90 -8.07 12.30
CA PRO A 242 -9.89 -9.13 12.26
C PRO A 242 -9.71 -9.80 10.90
N SER A 243 -10.70 -9.70 10.02
CA SER A 243 -10.66 -10.27 8.66
C SER A 243 -9.66 -9.55 7.74
N GLY A 244 -9.29 -8.31 8.08
CA GLY A 244 -8.50 -7.45 7.20
C GLY A 244 -9.34 -6.83 6.08
N PRO A 245 -8.69 -6.14 5.12
CA PRO A 245 -9.36 -5.53 3.99
C PRO A 245 -9.87 -6.61 3.02
N ASP A 246 -10.97 -6.32 2.32
CA ASP A 246 -11.54 -7.22 1.31
C ASP A 246 -10.73 -7.19 0.01
N TYR A 247 -10.33 -5.98 -0.40
CA TYR A 247 -9.61 -5.73 -1.65
C TYR A 247 -8.33 -4.90 -1.45
N LEU A 248 -7.33 -5.19 -2.28
CA LEU A 248 -6.14 -4.36 -2.48
C LEU A 248 -6.09 -3.94 -3.93
N LEU A 249 -6.42 -2.67 -4.21
CA LEU A 249 -6.25 -2.08 -5.53
C LEU A 249 -4.82 -1.57 -5.68
N LEU A 250 -4.12 -2.11 -6.68
CA LEU A 250 -2.78 -1.65 -7.07
C LEU A 250 -2.95 -0.73 -8.27
N THR A 251 -2.64 0.55 -8.09
CA THR A 251 -3.00 1.59 -9.07
C THR A 251 -2.11 1.59 -10.30
N HIS A 252 -0.84 1.27 -10.13
CA HIS A 252 0.18 1.24 -11.17
C HIS A 252 1.26 0.22 -10.77
N ILE A 253 1.97 -0.32 -11.76
CA ILE A 253 3.08 -1.25 -11.51
C ILE A 253 4.12 -0.70 -10.52
N ASP A 254 4.46 0.59 -10.58
CA ASP A 254 5.45 1.20 -9.69
C ASP A 254 5.06 1.16 -8.21
N ASP A 255 3.77 0.96 -7.91
CA ASP A 255 3.21 1.09 -6.56
C ASP A 255 2.83 -0.26 -5.93
N THR A 256 3.34 -1.36 -6.50
CA THR A 256 2.99 -2.73 -6.11
C THR A 256 3.76 -3.27 -4.90
N ALA A 257 4.83 -2.60 -4.44
CA ALA A 257 5.72 -3.20 -3.46
C ALA A 257 5.05 -3.58 -2.13
N GLY A 258 5.20 -4.86 -1.75
CA GLY A 258 4.63 -5.43 -0.52
C GLY A 258 3.25 -6.05 -0.69
N HIS A 259 2.65 -6.02 -1.89
CA HIS A 259 1.35 -6.63 -2.16
C HIS A 259 1.24 -8.10 -1.73
N LEU A 260 2.26 -8.92 -2.02
CA LEU A 260 2.30 -10.33 -1.59
C LEU A 260 2.30 -10.49 -0.07
N GLN A 261 3.04 -9.64 0.66
CA GLN A 261 3.09 -9.72 2.12
C GLN A 261 1.71 -9.45 2.74
N TRP A 262 0.94 -8.52 2.15
CA TRP A 262 -0.45 -8.29 2.54
C TRP A 262 -1.35 -9.46 2.20
N ARG A 263 -1.19 -10.05 1.00
CA ARG A 263 -1.94 -11.24 0.56
C ARG A 263 -1.69 -12.45 1.47
N GLU A 264 -0.45 -12.68 1.88
CA GLU A 264 -0.06 -13.73 2.83
C GLU A 264 -0.61 -13.48 4.23
N THR A 265 -0.62 -12.21 4.67
CA THR A 265 -1.17 -11.82 5.98
C THR A 265 -2.69 -11.99 6.04
N PHE A 266 -3.39 -11.71 4.93
CA PHE A 266 -4.84 -11.77 4.82
C PHE A 266 -5.26 -12.73 3.70
N PRO A 267 -5.47 -14.03 4.01
CA PRO A 267 -5.80 -15.05 3.02
C PRO A 267 -7.07 -14.79 2.18
N ASN A 268 -7.97 -13.92 2.63
CA ASN A 268 -9.19 -13.55 1.90
C ASN A 268 -9.05 -12.26 1.08
N LEU A 269 -7.95 -11.52 1.23
CA LEU A 269 -7.68 -10.30 0.49
C LEU A 269 -7.54 -10.61 -1.00
N LYS A 270 -8.32 -9.92 -1.83
CA LYS A 270 -8.21 -10.02 -3.29
C LYS A 270 -7.43 -8.82 -3.84
N ARG A 271 -6.37 -9.08 -4.62
CA ARG A 271 -5.64 -8.03 -5.32
C ARG A 271 -6.37 -7.70 -6.62
N ILE A 272 -6.60 -6.41 -6.84
CA ILE A 272 -7.11 -5.86 -8.09
C ILE A 272 -5.94 -5.16 -8.79
N PHE A 273 -5.66 -5.56 -10.03
CA PHE A 273 -4.60 -4.96 -10.82
C PHE A 273 -4.98 -4.85 -12.29
N HIS A 274 -4.39 -3.89 -13.00
CA HIS A 274 -4.69 -3.68 -14.41
C HIS A 274 -3.82 -4.59 -15.28
N GLY A 275 -4.45 -5.43 -16.11
CA GLY A 275 -3.72 -6.38 -16.98
C GLY A 275 -2.82 -5.70 -18.02
N GLY A 276 -3.06 -4.42 -18.32
CA GLY A 276 -2.21 -3.62 -19.21
C GLY A 276 -0.79 -3.37 -18.67
N ASP A 277 -0.58 -3.51 -17.35
CA ASP A 277 0.74 -3.34 -16.71
C ASP A 277 1.54 -4.66 -16.63
N LEU A 278 1.02 -5.75 -17.20
CA LEU A 278 1.65 -7.06 -17.21
C LEU A 278 2.55 -7.29 -18.44
N GLY A 279 3.22 -8.45 -18.49
CA GLY A 279 4.03 -8.89 -19.62
C GLY A 279 5.15 -7.89 -19.96
N ARG A 280 5.19 -7.39 -21.20
CA ARG A 280 6.23 -6.44 -21.63
C ARG A 280 6.21 -5.09 -20.92
N TYR A 281 5.08 -4.75 -20.29
CA TYR A 281 4.91 -3.53 -19.50
C TYR A 281 5.22 -3.77 -18.03
N ASN A 282 5.51 -5.02 -17.63
CA ASN A 282 5.95 -5.34 -16.29
C ASN A 282 7.45 -5.07 -16.11
N TRP A 283 7.87 -3.82 -16.05
CA TRP A 283 9.30 -3.48 -15.90
C TRP A 283 9.89 -3.80 -14.53
N LEU A 284 9.07 -4.07 -13.52
CA LEU A 284 9.51 -4.62 -12.24
C LEU A 284 9.82 -6.13 -12.32
N ASN A 285 9.38 -6.80 -13.39
CA ASN A 285 9.51 -8.24 -13.60
C ASN A 285 8.97 -9.04 -12.40
N ASP A 286 7.92 -8.53 -11.75
CA ASP A 286 7.22 -9.23 -10.68
C ASP A 286 6.09 -10.07 -11.28
N GLU A 287 6.42 -11.33 -11.61
CA GLU A 287 5.48 -12.29 -12.21
C GLU A 287 4.28 -12.59 -11.29
N SER A 288 4.39 -12.34 -9.98
CA SER A 288 3.29 -12.60 -9.04
C SER A 288 2.09 -11.66 -9.19
N LEU A 289 2.21 -10.61 -10.02
CA LEU A 289 1.13 -9.74 -10.43
C LEU A 289 0.22 -10.39 -11.49
N GLU A 290 0.71 -11.39 -12.23
CA GLU A 290 -0.10 -12.16 -13.19
C GLU A 290 -1.15 -13.02 -12.47
N ASP A 291 -0.87 -13.40 -11.22
CA ASP A 291 -1.76 -14.17 -10.35
C ASP A 291 -2.69 -13.28 -9.50
N ALA A 292 -2.83 -11.99 -9.82
CA ALA A 292 -3.77 -11.13 -9.11
C ALA A 292 -5.21 -11.64 -9.25
N GLU A 293 -5.96 -11.65 -8.15
CA GLU A 293 -7.27 -12.28 -8.07
C GLU A 293 -8.32 -11.63 -8.98
N VAL A 294 -8.16 -10.33 -9.26
CA VAL A 294 -9.00 -9.57 -10.18
C VAL A 294 -8.10 -8.80 -11.15
N LEU A 295 -8.02 -9.27 -12.38
CA LEU A 295 -7.35 -8.55 -13.46
C LEU A 295 -8.35 -7.71 -14.24
N LEU A 296 -8.20 -6.38 -14.15
CA LEU A 296 -8.98 -5.45 -14.96
C LEU A 296 -8.49 -5.52 -16.40
N SER A 297 -9.42 -5.72 -17.33
CA SER A 297 -9.13 -5.83 -18.76
C SER A 297 -9.78 -4.67 -19.52
N GLY A 298 -8.97 -3.80 -20.11
CA GLY A 298 -9.47 -2.70 -20.91
C GLY A 298 -8.31 -1.87 -21.45
N THR A 299 -8.23 -1.71 -22.76
CA THR A 299 -7.32 -0.73 -23.35
C THR A 299 -7.92 0.66 -23.15
N THR A 300 -7.11 1.60 -22.69
CA THR A 300 -7.22 3.00 -23.11
C THR A 300 -6.86 3.05 -24.60
N GLY A 301 -7.71 2.47 -25.44
CA GLY A 301 -7.60 2.60 -26.88
C GLY A 301 -8.03 3.99 -27.33
N GLU A 302 -7.62 4.37 -28.53
CA GLU A 302 -7.95 5.60 -29.27
C GLU A 302 -9.47 5.89 -29.40
N ASP A 303 -10.33 5.03 -28.86
CA ASP A 303 -11.79 5.12 -28.80
C ASP A 303 -12.35 5.61 -27.45
N ALA A 304 -11.51 5.96 -26.47
CA ALA A 304 -11.99 6.66 -25.28
C ALA A 304 -12.54 8.03 -25.72
N PRO A 305 -13.84 8.31 -25.61
CA PRO A 305 -14.38 9.59 -26.05
C PRO A 305 -13.67 10.71 -25.29
N GLU A 306 -13.18 11.69 -26.05
CA GLU A 306 -12.45 12.85 -25.54
C GLU A 306 -13.19 13.43 -24.32
N GLY A 307 -12.55 13.37 -23.14
CA GLY A 307 -13.13 13.81 -21.86
C GLY A 307 -13.50 12.69 -20.87
N GLN A 308 -13.44 11.41 -21.24
CA GLN A 308 -13.51 10.30 -20.27
C GLN A 308 -12.11 9.83 -19.88
N LEU A 309 -11.48 10.55 -18.96
CA LEU A 309 -10.20 10.15 -18.35
C LEU A 309 -10.32 8.94 -17.39
N PHE A 310 -11.54 8.49 -17.06
CA PHE A 310 -11.76 7.42 -16.09
C PHE A 310 -12.84 6.45 -16.58
N LYS A 311 -12.46 5.20 -16.88
CA LYS A 311 -13.41 4.08 -16.89
C LYS A 311 -13.61 3.61 -15.45
N MET A 312 -14.86 3.59 -15.01
CA MET A 312 -15.22 3.15 -13.67
C MET A 312 -15.66 1.70 -13.77
N TRP A 313 -15.01 0.84 -12.98
CA TRP A 313 -15.30 -0.58 -12.95
C TRP A 313 -16.04 -0.93 -11.66
N THR A 314 -16.92 -1.93 -11.71
CA THR A 314 -17.45 -2.55 -10.50
C THR A 314 -16.35 -3.36 -9.80
N LEU A 315 -16.59 -3.73 -8.55
CA LEU A 315 -15.69 -4.63 -7.82
C LEU A 315 -15.57 -6.00 -8.49
N ASP A 316 -16.58 -6.39 -9.25
CA ASP A 316 -16.60 -7.64 -10.02
C ASP A 316 -15.90 -7.51 -11.39
N GLY A 317 -15.29 -6.35 -11.67
CA GLY A 317 -14.53 -6.12 -12.90
C GLY A 317 -15.39 -5.82 -14.12
N GLU A 318 -16.62 -5.34 -13.94
CA GLU A 318 -17.52 -4.95 -15.04
C GLU A 318 -17.44 -3.43 -15.30
N ASP A 319 -17.47 -3.01 -16.56
CA ASP A 319 -17.50 -1.58 -16.91
C ASP A 319 -18.86 -0.99 -16.49
N VAL A 320 -18.84 -0.02 -15.57
CA VAL A 320 -20.05 0.63 -15.03
C VAL A 320 -20.82 1.36 -16.14
N GLN A 321 -20.15 1.84 -17.18
CA GLN A 321 -20.83 2.47 -18.31
C GLN A 321 -21.54 1.43 -19.17
N ASP A 322 -20.93 0.27 -19.41
CA ASP A 322 -21.56 -0.83 -20.14
C ASP A 322 -22.75 -1.39 -19.35
N LEU A 323 -22.61 -1.59 -18.04
CA LEU A 323 -23.72 -1.97 -17.16
C LEU A 323 -24.88 -0.97 -17.20
N ARG A 324 -24.59 0.33 -17.16
CA ARG A 324 -25.62 1.38 -17.31
C ARG A 324 -26.29 1.31 -18.68
N GLN A 325 -25.56 0.97 -19.73
CA GLN A 325 -26.12 0.81 -21.07
C GLN A 325 -26.99 -0.45 -21.19
N ARG A 326 -26.56 -1.60 -20.66
CA ARG A 326 -27.34 -2.84 -20.61
C ARG A 326 -28.64 -2.68 -19.82
N ARG A 327 -28.58 -2.04 -18.64
CA ARG A 327 -29.77 -1.68 -17.85
C ARG A 327 -30.74 -0.77 -18.61
N ARG A 328 -30.23 0.16 -19.44
CA ARG A 328 -31.07 1.00 -20.30
C ARG A 328 -31.68 0.24 -21.47
N ARG A 329 -31.03 -0.81 -21.95
CA ARG A 329 -31.53 -1.69 -23.02
C ARG A 329 -32.52 -2.74 -22.52
N GLY A 330 -32.55 -2.98 -21.20
CA GLY A 330 -33.41 -3.98 -20.58
C GLY A 330 -32.85 -5.40 -20.68
N ASP A 331 -31.52 -5.52 -20.86
CA ASP A 331 -30.83 -6.80 -21.09
C ASP A 331 -30.43 -7.52 -19.78
N ASP A 332 -30.94 -7.10 -18.62
CA ASP A 332 -30.74 -7.86 -17.38
C ASP A 332 -31.58 -9.14 -17.47
N ASP A 333 -30.93 -10.29 -17.61
CA ASP A 333 -31.53 -11.62 -17.43
C ASP A 333 -32.16 -11.67 -16.04
N GLY A 334 -33.46 -11.38 -15.99
CA GLY A 334 -34.23 -11.51 -14.78
C GLY A 334 -34.21 -12.96 -14.33
N ASP A 335 -33.66 -13.20 -13.14
CA ASP A 335 -34.22 -14.19 -12.24
C ASP A 335 -35.65 -13.72 -11.92
N SER A 336 -36.57 -14.03 -12.82
CA SER A 336 -37.99 -13.94 -12.58
C SER A 336 -38.36 -15.12 -11.69
N ASP A 337 -38.13 -14.96 -10.38
CA ASP A 337 -38.87 -15.73 -9.40
C ASP A 337 -40.35 -15.35 -9.55
N SER A 338 -41.09 -16.37 -9.97
CA SER A 338 -42.54 -16.43 -10.00
C SER A 338 -43.13 -16.10 -8.64
N ASP A 339 -44.01 -15.11 -8.61
CA ASP A 339 -45.24 -15.04 -7.81
C ASP A 339 -45.97 -13.77 -8.28
N GLY A 340 -47.13 -13.79 -8.95
CA GLY A 340 -48.33 -14.52 -8.57
C GLY A 340 -49.42 -13.50 -8.23
N VAL A 341 -50.19 -13.10 -9.25
CA VAL A 341 -51.62 -12.73 -9.21
C VAL A 341 -52.11 -11.64 -8.22
N GLY A 342 -52.76 -10.61 -8.77
CA GLY A 342 -53.80 -9.87 -8.06
C GLY A 342 -53.99 -8.45 -8.59
N GLY A 343 -55.07 -8.22 -9.33
CA GLY A 343 -55.41 -6.92 -9.92
C GLY A 343 -56.12 -5.95 -8.98
N ASP A 344 -56.43 -4.81 -9.60
CA ASP A 344 -57.08 -3.56 -9.14
C ASP A 344 -56.22 -2.58 -8.32
#